data_AF-A0A661VYV6-F1
#
_entry.id   AF-A0A661VYV6-F1
#
_cell.length_a   1.000
_cell.length_b   1.000
_cell.length_c   1.000
_cell.angle_alpha   90.00
_cell.angle_beta   90.00
_cell.angle_gamma   90.00
#
_symmetry.space_group_name_H-M   'P 1'
#
loop_
_entity.id
_entity.type
_entity.pdbx_description
1 polymer ?
#
loop_
_entity_poly.entity_id
_entity_poly.type
_entity_poly.pdbx_seq_one_letter_code
_entity_poly.pdbx_strand_id
1 'polypeptide(L)' 'MAQTLRIFGEGMKVCVEIALMAADAGLVRVGEPCIAIAGTGRGADTAVVLAPAHVQQFFDLRVMEVLAKPRLG' A
#
# COMPACT_ATOMS: atom_id res chain seq x y z
N MET A 1 -8.45 10.38 0.17
CA MET A 1 -7.35 9.41 0.00
C MET A 1 -7.87 7.99 -0.12
N ALA A 2 -8.44 7.41 0.95
CA ALA A 2 -8.96 6.04 0.94
C ALA A 2 -9.93 5.76 -0.23
N GLN A 3 -10.84 6.69 -0.55
CA GLN A 3 -11.80 6.53 -1.65
C GLN A 3 -11.14 6.52 -3.05
N THR A 4 -10.05 7.28 -3.25
CA THR A 4 -9.36 7.32 -4.55
C THR A 4 -8.59 6.03 -4.79
N LEU A 5 -7.93 5.45 -3.78
CA LEU A 5 -7.20 4.20 -3.94
C LEU A 5 -8.13 2.99 -4.16
N ARG A 6 -9.39 3.09 -3.72
CA ARG A 6 -10.42 2.06 -3.94
C ARG A 6 -10.76 1.86 -5.41
N ILE A 7 -10.43 2.79 -6.32
CA ILE A 7 -10.54 2.55 -7.77
C ILE A 7 -9.66 1.36 -8.22
N PHE A 8 -8.61 1.05 -7.46
CA PHE A 8 -7.74 -0.10 -7.67
C PHE A 8 -8.10 -1.31 -6.78
N GLY A 9 -9.14 -1.19 -5.94
CA GLY A 9 -9.60 -2.19 -4.98
C GLY A 9 -9.32 -1.84 -3.52
N GLU A 10 -10.03 -2.50 -2.60
CA GLU A 10 -9.83 -2.34 -1.16
C GLU A 10 -8.42 -2.71 -0.70
N GLY A 11 -7.90 -3.83 -1.21
CA GLY A 11 -6.55 -4.28 -0.89
C GLY A 11 -5.47 -3.25 -1.25
N MET A 12 -5.59 -2.57 -2.39
CA MET A 12 -4.64 -1.52 -2.80
C MET A 12 -4.61 -0.36 -1.81
N LYS A 13 -5.79 0.11 -1.40
CA LYS A 13 -5.92 1.14 -0.37
C LYS A 13 -5.25 0.71 0.93
N VAL A 14 -5.47 -0.53 1.37
CA VAL A 14 -4.89 -1.05 2.60
C VAL A 14 -3.37 -1.22 2.50
N CYS A 15 -2.84 -1.71 1.37
CA CYS A 15 -1.39 -1.82 1.15
C CYS A 15 -0.67 -0.47 1.36
N VAL A 16 -1.25 0.61 0.84
CA VAL A 16 -0.70 1.96 1.01
C VAL A 16 -0.82 2.43 2.46
N GLU A 17 -1.96 2.22 3.12
CA GLU A 17 -2.16 2.62 4.51
C GLU A 17 -1.21 1.92 5.49
N ILE A 18 -1.04 0.59 5.37
CA ILE A 18 -0.14 -0.16 6.25
C ILE A 18 1.33 0.22 6.03
N ALA A 19 1.71 0.56 4.80
CA ALA A 19 3.05 1.00 4.49
C ALA A 19 3.40 2.34 5.15
N LEU A 20 2.47 3.30 5.11
CA LEU A 20 2.62 4.59 5.78
C LEU A 20 2.66 4.42 7.31
N MET A 21 1.77 3.60 7.87
CA MET A 21 1.75 3.32 9.31
C MET A 21 3.05 2.64 9.77
N ALA A 22 3.54 1.67 9.00
CA ALA A 22 4.80 1.00 9.31
C ALA A 22 6.00 1.95 9.21
N ALA A 23 5.99 2.88 8.25
CA ALA A 23 7.03 3.90 8.11
C ALA A 23 7.01 4.89 9.28
N ASP A 24 5.83 5.40 9.66
CA ASP A 24 5.67 6.29 10.80
C ASP A 24 6.01 5.62 12.14
N ALA A 25 5.78 4.31 12.26
CA ALA A 25 6.20 3.52 13.41
C ALA A 25 7.71 3.18 13.40
N GLY A 26 8.46 3.54 12.35
CA GLY A 26 9.88 3.21 12.20
C GLY A 26 10.17 1.73 11.95
N LEU A 27 9.17 0.95 11.52
CA LEU A 27 9.30 -0.49 11.27
C LEU A 27 9.78 -0.81 9.85
N VAL A 28 9.57 0.11 8.90
CA VAL A 28 10.13 0.04 7.55
C VAL A 28 10.88 1.32 7.22
N ARG A 29 11.91 1.21 6.38
CA ARG A 29 12.72 2.36 5.98
C ARG A 29 12.02 3.12 4.86
N VAL A 30 11.84 4.42 5.06
CA VAL A 30 11.30 5.34 4.04
C VAL A 30 12.23 5.38 2.83
N GLY A 31 11.64 5.35 1.63
CA GLY A 31 12.37 5.40 0.36
C GLY A 31 13.01 4.09 -0.11
N GLU A 32 13.09 3.06 0.75
CA GLU A 32 13.55 1.73 0.35
C GLU A 32 12.38 0.87 -0.17
N PRO A 33 12.52 0.19 -1.32
CA PRO A 33 11.49 -0.71 -1.82
C PRO A 33 11.13 -1.83 -0.83
N CYS A 34 9.84 -2.06 -0.62
CA CYS A 34 9.29 -3.14 0.18
C CYS A 34 8.04 -3.74 -0.49
N ILE A 35 7.64 -4.94 -0.06
CA ILE A 35 6.40 -5.57 -0.53
C ILE A 35 5.31 -5.35 0.52
N ALA A 36 4.21 -4.73 0.11
CA ALA A 36 3.01 -4.58 0.92
C ALA A 36 1.95 -5.58 0.45
N ILE A 37 1.36 -6.32 1.40
CA ILE A 37 0.35 -7.35 1.14
C ILE A 37 -0.89 -7.06 1.98
N ALA A 38 -2.05 -7.03 1.34
CA ALA A 38 -3.34 -6.80 1.99
C ALA A 38 -4.48 -7.49 1.24
N GLY A 39 -5.71 -7.37 1.74
CA GLY A 39 -6.89 -7.99 1.14
C GLY A 39 -8.18 -7.23 1.36
N THR A 40 -9.23 -7.69 0.69
CA THR A 40 -10.59 -7.15 0.77
C THR A 40 -11.41 -7.85 1.85
N GLY A 41 -11.74 -7.13 2.93
CA GLY A 41 -12.56 -7.64 4.04
C GLY A 41 -11.83 -8.62 4.97
N ARG A 42 -11.28 -9.71 4.43
CA ARG A 42 -10.44 -10.69 5.15
C ARG A 42 -9.40 -11.32 4.22
N GLY A 43 -8.32 -11.85 4.80
CA GLY A 43 -7.25 -12.50 4.04
C GLY A 43 -6.40 -11.51 3.24
N ALA A 44 -5.77 -12.00 2.17
CA ALA A 44 -4.93 -11.22 1.28
C ALA A 44 -5.23 -11.56 -0.18
N ASP A 45 -5.48 -10.52 -0.99
CA ASP A 45 -5.78 -10.62 -2.42
C ASP A 45 -4.96 -9.64 -3.28
N THR A 46 -4.22 -8.73 -2.64
CA THR A 46 -3.46 -7.65 -3.27
C THR A 46 -2.05 -7.61 -2.72
N ALA A 47 -1.05 -7.56 -3.61
CA ALA A 47 0.35 -7.43 -3.27
C ALA A 47 1.04 -6.45 -4.23
N VAL A 48 1.82 -5.51 -3.68
CA VAL A 48 2.47 -4.44 -4.45
C VAL A 48 3.89 -4.20 -3.97
N VAL A 49 4.78 -3.81 -4.89
CA VAL A 49 6.10 -3.26 -4.57
C VAL A 49 5.97 -1.75 -4.40
N LEU A 50 6.28 -1.35 -3.18
CA LEU A 50 6.24 -0.05 -2.54
C LEU A 50 7.54 0.69 -2.25
N ALA A 51 7.73 1.99 -2.51
CA ALA A 51 8.61 2.78 -1.64
C ALA A 51 7.74 3.58 -0.66
N PRO A 52 7.81 3.28 0.66
CA PRO A 52 6.98 3.94 1.65
C PRO A 52 7.50 5.36 1.93
N ALA A 53 6.60 6.22 2.41
CA ALA A 53 6.88 7.58 2.87
C ALA A 53 6.19 7.81 4.22
N HIS A 54 6.54 8.89 4.92
CA HIS A 54 5.78 9.31 6.09
C HIS A 54 4.38 9.79 5.70
N VAL A 55 3.38 9.66 6.59
CA VAL A 55 2.00 10.04 6.24
C VAL A 55 1.87 11.53 5.85
N GLN A 56 2.71 12.40 6.43
CA GLN A 56 2.79 13.83 6.09
C GLN A 56 3.40 14.09 4.71
N GLN A 57 4.18 13.13 4.19
CA GLN A 57 4.84 13.14 2.88
C GLN A 57 4.19 12.12 1.94
N PHE A 58 2.89 11.87 2.08
CA PHE A 58 2.15 10.86 1.31
C PHE A 58 2.42 10.90 -0.20
N PHE A 59 2.55 12.10 -0.79
CA PHE A 59 2.80 12.26 -2.22
C PHE A 59 4.18 11.78 -2.68
N ASP A 60 5.08 11.49 -1.74
CA ASP A 60 6.40 10.89 -2.01
C ASP A 60 6.35 9.36 -2.02
N LEU A 61 5.25 8.76 -1.56
CA LEU A 61 5.03 7.32 -1.72
C LEU A 61 4.97 6.97 -3.21
N ARG A 62 5.65 5.89 -3.58
CA ARG A 62 5.70 5.40 -4.96
C ARG A 62 5.34 3.93 -5.00
N VAL A 63 4.25 3.61 -5.69
CA VAL A 63 3.93 2.23 -6.05
C VAL A 63 4.70 1.92 -7.34
N MET A 64 5.60 0.95 -7.25
CA MET A 64 6.53 0.59 -8.33
C MET A 64 5.93 -0.53 -9.20
N GLU A 65 5.38 -1.57 -8.56
CA GLU A 65 4.84 -2.73 -9.25
C GLU A 65 3.59 -3.27 -8.55
N VAL A 66 2.66 -3.82 -9.33
CA VAL A 66 1.51 -4.58 -8.82
C VAL A 66 1.76 -6.05 -9.13
N LEU A 67 2.03 -6.84 -8.08
CA LEU A 67 2.33 -8.27 -8.19
C LEU A 67 1.06 -9.09 -8.35
N ALA A 68 0.03 -8.74 -7.58
CA ALA A 68 -1.28 -9.36 -7.63
C ALA A 68 -2.34 -8.35 -7.20
N LYS A 69 -3.50 -8.38 -7.86
CA LYS A 69 -4.73 -7.72 -7.40
C LYS A 69 -5.95 -8.42 -7.97
N PRO A 70 -7.13 -8.31 -7.35
CA PRO A 70 -8.38 -8.76 -7.96
C PRO A 70 -8.62 -8.07 -9.32
N ARG A 71 -9.12 -8.83 -10.29
CA ARG A 71 -9.59 -8.26 -11.57
C ARG A 71 -10.88 -7.46 -11.38
N LEU A 72 -11.75 -7.96 -10.50
CA LEU A 72 -13.05 -7.40 -10.15
C LEU A 72 -13.10 -7.30 -8.62
N GLY A 73 -13.61 -6.18 -8.13
CA GLY A 73 -13.76 -5.86 -6.72
C GLY A 73 -14.62 -4.62 -6.57
#